data_AF-A0A968Q7K9-F1
#
_entry.id   AF-A0A968Q7K9-F1
#
_cell.length_a   1.000
_cell.length_b   1.000
_cell.length_c   1.000
_cell.angle_alpha   90.00
_cell.angle_beta   90.00
_cell.angle_gamma   90.00
#
_symmetry.space_group_name_H-M   'P 1'
#
loop_
_entity.id
_entity.type
_entity.pdbx_description
1 polymer ?
#
loop_
_entity_poly.entity_id
_entity_poly.type
_entity_poly.pdbx_seq_one_letter_code
_entity_poly.pdbx_strand_id
1 'polypeptide(L)' 'MASFEYAALAVPEYWIVDLLKAKLTLLGWEEGWYEETVFTGNQAVSSPKRPEAQAKLRL' A
#
# COMPACT_ATOMS: atom_id res chain seq x y z
N MET A 1 2.41 -12.97 7.87
CA MET A 1 2.00 -12.79 9.28
C MET A 1 2.29 -11.38 9.80
N ALA A 2 2.19 -10.34 8.95
CA ALA A 2 2.33 -8.93 9.35
C ALA A 2 0.98 -8.20 9.46
N SER A 3 -0.07 -8.73 8.83
CA SER A 3 -1.37 -8.05 8.71
C SER A 3 -2.13 -7.86 10.04
N PHE A 4 -1.87 -8.67 11.07
CA PHE A 4 -2.68 -8.64 12.30
C PHE A 4 -2.37 -7.42 13.19
N GLU A 5 -1.10 -7.05 13.35
CA GLU A 5 -0.69 -5.91 14.17
C GLU A 5 -1.25 -4.58 13.62
N TYR A 6 -1.19 -4.40 12.30
CA TYR A 6 -1.74 -3.21 11.65
C TYR A 6 -3.27 -3.19 11.69
N ALA A 7 -3.93 -4.35 11.56
CA ALA A 7 -5.38 -4.48 11.69
C ALA A 7 -5.87 -4.15 13.10
N ALA A 8 -5.14 -4.57 14.14
CA ALA A 8 -5.47 -4.27 15.54
C ALA A 8 -5.47 -2.76 15.83
N LEU A 9 -4.64 -2.01 15.09
CA LEU A 9 -4.54 -0.55 15.20
C LEU A 9 -5.39 0.20 14.16
N ALA A 10 -6.15 -0.51 13.33
CA ALA A 10 -6.94 0.04 12.22
C ALA A 10 -6.13 1.07 11.40
N VAL A 11 -4.86 0.74 11.10
CA VAL A 11 -3.99 1.67 10.37
C VAL A 11 -4.64 1.99 9.02
N PRO A 12 -4.95 3.27 8.71
CA PRO A 12 -5.82 3.61 7.58
C PRO A 12 -5.29 3.15 6.22
N GLU A 13 -3.96 3.13 6.08
CA GLU A 13 -3.24 2.74 4.87
C GLU A 13 -1.81 2.32 5.22
N TYR A 14 -1.32 1.21 4.65
CA TYR A 14 0.10 0.84 4.74
C TYR A 14 0.57 0.13 3.47
N TRP A 15 1.87 0.20 3.21
CA TRP A 15 2.47 -0.13 1.92
C TRP A 15 3.52 -1.22 2.12
N ILE A 16 3.45 -2.28 1.32
CA ILE A 16 4.44 -3.37 1.29
C ILE A 16 5.22 -3.24 -0.02
N VAL A 17 6.54 -3.08 0.07
CA VAL A 17 7.43 -2.93 -1.09
C VAL A 17 8.28 -4.18 -1.25
N ASP A 18 8.15 -4.86 -2.39
CA ASP A 18 9.02 -5.95 -2.84
C ASP A 18 9.94 -5.43 -3.95
N LEU A 19 11.16 -5.07 -3.58
CA LEU A 19 12.17 -4.51 -4.49
C LEU A 19 12.69 -5.53 -5.49
N LEU A 20 12.72 -6.82 -5.14
CA LEU A 20 13.20 -7.87 -6.04
C LEU A 20 12.23 -8.10 -7.20
N LYS A 21 10.94 -7.92 -6.95
CA LYS A 21 9.88 -8.07 -7.95
C LYS A 21 9.40 -6.76 -8.54
N ALA A 22 9.99 -5.63 -8.16
CA ALA A 22 9.50 -4.31 -8.57
C ALA A 22 7.99 -4.16 -8.29
N LYS A 23 7.54 -4.63 -7.13
CA LYS A 23 6.12 -4.70 -6.75
C LYS A 23 5.86 -3.88 -5.50
N LEU A 24 4.78 -3.11 -5.52
CA LEU A 24 4.27 -2.39 -4.36
C LEU A 24 2.82 -2.79 -4.12
N THR A 25 2.51 -3.20 -2.92
CA THR A 25 1.14 -3.51 -2.49
C THR A 25 0.70 -2.46 -1.48
N LEU A 26 -0.31 -1.68 -1.83
CA LEU A 26 -0.99 -0.75 -0.95
C LEU A 26 -2.19 -1.47 -0.30
N LEU A 27 -2.28 -1.41 1.02
CA LEU A 27 -3.41 -1.94 1.79
C LEU A 27 -4.14 -0.78 2.45
N GLY A 28 -5.40 -0.56 2.05
CA GLY A 28 -6.28 0.46 2.60
C GLY A 28 -7.31 -0.15 3.54
N TRP A 29 -7.48 0.40 4.74
CA TRP A 29 -8.51 -0.08 5.68
C TRP A 29 -9.90 0.42 5.26
N GLU A 30 -10.80 -0.51 4.94
CA GLU A 30 -12.19 -0.27 4.59
C GLU A 30 -13.09 -1.21 5.41
N GLU A 31 -14.03 -0.63 6.16
CA GLU A 31 -15.10 -1.36 6.88
C GLU A 31 -14.70 -2.61 7.68
N GLY A 32 -13.48 -2.69 8.21
CA GLY A 32 -13.03 -3.82 9.04
C GLY A 32 -12.05 -4.79 8.36
N TRP A 33 -11.68 -4.52 7.11
CA TRP A 33 -10.72 -5.30 6.34
C TRP A 33 -9.78 -4.40 5.55
N TYR A 34 -8.69 -5.00 5.04
CA TYR A 34 -7.77 -4.32 4.14
C TYR A 34 -8.10 -4.65 2.69
N GLU A 35 -8.36 -3.64 1.88
CA GLU A 35 -8.40 -3.75 0.42
C GLU A 35 -7.00 -3.62 -0.17
N GLU A 36 -6.69 -4.46 -1.15
CA GLU A 36 -5.36 -4.54 -1.77
C GLU A 36 -5.35 -3.81 -3.13
N THR A 37 -4.38 -2.91 -3.32
CA THR A 37 -4.03 -2.35 -4.64
C THR A 37 -2.58 -2.67 -4.95
N VAL A 38 -2.32 -3.30 -6.10
CA VAL A 38 -0.97 -3.70 -6.50
C VAL A 38 -0.46 -2.84 -7.64
N PHE A 39 0.75 -2.32 -7.47
CA PHE A 39 1.52 -1.61 -8.47
C PHE A 39 2.76 -2.41 -8.84
N THR A 40 3.13 -2.44 -10.12
CA THR A 40 4.33 -3.14 -10.60
C THR A 40 5.13 -2.30 -11.60
N GLY A 41 6.44 -2.55 -11.64
CA GLY A 41 7.37 -1.87 -12.55
C GLY A 41 7.38 -0.36 -12.35
N ASN A 42 7.17 0.41 -13.44
CA ASN A 42 7.24 1.87 -13.45
C ASN A 42 5.87 2.57 -13.29
N GLN A 43 4.85 1.87 -12.80
CA GLN A 43 3.54 2.46 -12.57
C GLN A 43 3.64 3.62 -11.55
N ALA A 44 2.93 4.70 -11.84
CA ALA A 44 2.79 5.80 -10.88
C ALA A 44 1.98 5.29 -9.68
N VAL A 45 2.52 5.52 -8.49
CA VAL A 45 1.89 5.09 -7.24
C VAL A 45 1.22 6.29 -6.59
N SER A 46 -0.05 6.12 -6.21
CA SER A 46 -0.85 7.16 -5.54
C SER A 46 -1.57 6.57 -4.34
N SER A 47 -1.65 7.35 -3.27
CA SER A 47 -2.50 7.03 -2.11
C SER A 47 -3.94 7.43 -2.41
N PRO A 48 -4.93 6.51 -2.32
CA PRO A 48 -6.34 6.87 -2.38
C PRO A 48 -6.74 7.82 -1.24
N LYS A 49 -6.13 7.67 -0.04
CA LYS A 49 -6.45 8.47 1.14
C LYS A 49 -5.71 9.81 1.20
N ARG A 50 -4.66 9.99 0.40
CA ARG A 50 -3.90 11.24 0.23
C ARG A 50 -3.60 11.50 -1.26
N PRO A 51 -4.58 12.01 -2.02
CA PRO A 51 -4.43 12.29 -3.45
C PRO A 51 -3.26 13.25 -3.77
N GLU A 52 -2.91 14.11 -2.83
CA GLU A 52 -1.80 15.05 -2.91
C GLU A 52 -0.42 14.40 -2.74
N ALA A 53 -0.36 13.20 -2.15
CA ALA A 53 0.89 12.47 -1.93
C ALA A 53 1.23 11.63 -3.17
N GLN A 54 2.10 12.17 -4.03
CA GLN A 54 2.66 11.45 -5.17
C GLN A 54 4.06 10.96 -4.87
N ALA A 55 4.26 9.64 -4.93
CA ALA A 55 5.57 9.01 -4.78
C ALA A 55 5.92 8.28 -6.09
N LYS A 56 7.11 8.58 -6.64
CA LYS A 56 7.71 7.74 -7.67
C LYS A 56 8.57 6.70 -6.98
N LEU A 57 8.19 5.43 -7.13
CA LEU A 57 9.09 4.33 -6.81
C LEU A 57 10.25 4.39 -7.82
N ARG A 58 11.44 4.80 -7.36
CA ARG A 58 12.67 4.66 -8.13
C ARG A 58 13.23 3.29 -7.80
N LEU A 59 12.97 2.33 -8.67
CA LEU A 59 13.57 0.99 -8.68
C LEU A 59 14.85 1.00 -9.51
#